data_AF-K2B1H6-F1
#
_entry.id   AF-K2B1H6-F1
#
_cell.length_a   1.000
_cell.length_b   1.000
_cell.length_c   1.000
_cell.angle_alpha   90.00
_cell.angle_beta   90.00
_cell.angle_gamma   90.00
#
_symmetry.space_group_name_H-M   'P 1'
#
loop_
_entity.id
_entity.type
_entity.pdbx_description
1 polymer ?
#
loop_
_entity_poly.entity_id
_entity_poly.type
_entity_poly.pdbx_seq_one_letter_code
_entity_poly.pdbx_strand_id
1 'polypeptide(L)'
;MNFPRALIFAGVLYVIGVLLLLATGYRLDHTVPTLLSYIVLWVFMIPAVLFFAKWYFHPISPTAKAGFFLGVTTLMCGFFLDSVIVILFGNDIALSSFYALVYGDWKFFIFAIEILLLTMYAGYEFDTTYTAIASQK
;
A
#
# COMPACT_ATOMS: atom_id res chain seq x y z
N MET A 1 -11.80 12.77 5.50
CA MET A 1 -11.12 11.83 4.58
C MET A 1 -11.89 11.80 3.27
N ASN A 2 -11.23 11.90 2.12
CA ASN A 2 -11.90 11.78 0.82
C ASN A 2 -11.80 10.31 0.36
N PHE A 3 -12.87 9.54 0.60
CA PHE A 3 -12.86 8.11 0.38
C PHE A 3 -12.61 7.71 -1.09
N PRO A 4 -13.24 8.33 -2.10
CA PRO A 4 -12.93 8.03 -3.50
C PRO A 4 -11.44 8.21 -3.87
N ARG A 5 -10.80 9.29 -3.39
CA ARG A 5 -9.35 9.49 -3.63
C ARG A 5 -8.49 8.48 -2.89
N ALA A 6 -8.91 8.05 -1.69
CA ALA A 6 -8.21 7.02 -0.93
C ALA A 6 -8.26 5.66 -1.65
N LEU A 7 -9.40 5.32 -2.27
CA LEU A 7 -9.52 4.12 -3.11
C LEU A 7 -8.63 4.18 -4.34
N ILE A 8 -8.56 5.33 -5.03
CA ILE A 8 -7.67 5.52 -6.18
C ILE A 8 -6.20 5.38 -5.75
N PHE A 9 -5.82 6.02 -4.65
CA PHE A 9 -4.48 5.89 -4.05
C PHE A 9 -4.15 4.42 -3.77
N ALA A 10 -5.05 3.70 -3.12
CA ALA A 10 -4.87 2.29 -2.79
C ALA A 10 -4.75 1.41 -4.05
N GLY A 11 -5.61 1.62 -5.04
CA GLY A 11 -5.58 0.87 -6.30
C GLY A 11 -4.29 1.11 -7.09
N VAL A 12 -3.79 2.34 -7.15
CA VAL A 12 -2.52 2.66 -7.83
C VAL A 12 -1.34 1.99 -7.11
N LEU A 13 -1.28 2.10 -5.77
CA LEU A 13 -0.23 1.44 -5.00
C LEU A 13 -0.29 -0.08 -5.13
N TYR A 14 -1.49 -0.66 -5.17
CA TYR A 14 -1.68 -2.08 -5.40
C TYR A 14 -1.08 -2.51 -6.74
N VAL A 15 -1.43 -1.80 -7.83
CA VAL A 15 -0.89 -2.09 -9.17
C VAL A 15 0.63 -1.99 -9.17
N ILE A 16 1.22 -0.96 -8.55
CA ILE A 16 2.68 -0.82 -8.44
C ILE A 16 3.28 -2.01 -7.67
N GLY A 17 2.71 -2.37 -6.52
CA GLY A 17 3.18 -3.50 -5.72
C GLY A 17 3.14 -4.82 -6.48
N VAL A 18 2.04 -5.09 -7.21
CA VAL A 18 1.93 -6.27 -8.08
C VAL A 18 3.00 -6.26 -9.17
N LEU A 19 3.21 -5.13 -9.86
CA LEU A 19 4.23 -5.02 -10.90
C LEU A 19 5.65 -5.25 -10.34
N LEU A 20 5.95 -4.73 -9.15
CA LEU A 20 7.22 -4.96 -8.46
C LEU A 20 7.41 -6.44 -8.12
N LEU A 21 6.39 -7.10 -7.57
CA LEU A 21 6.44 -8.55 -7.30
C LEU A 21 6.68 -9.34 -8.58
N LEU A 22 5.91 -9.08 -9.64
CA LEU A 22 6.06 -9.76 -10.92
C LEU A 22 7.46 -9.58 -11.53
N ALA A 23 8.04 -8.38 -11.38
CA ALA A 23 9.40 -8.07 -11.83
C ALA A 23 10.48 -8.87 -11.09
N THR A 24 10.21 -9.30 -9.85
CA THR A 24 11.10 -10.21 -9.10
C THR A 24 10.89 -11.69 -9.41
N GLY A 25 10.00 -12.01 -10.36
CA GLY A 25 9.70 -13.39 -10.75
C GLY A 25 8.61 -14.07 -9.92
N TYR A 26 7.96 -13.37 -8.98
CA TYR A 26 6.81 -13.91 -8.25
C TYR A 26 5.67 -14.25 -9.22
N ARG A 27 4.99 -15.36 -8.96
CA ARG A 27 3.85 -15.87 -9.72
C ARG A 27 2.80 -16.43 -8.76
N LEU A 28 1.53 -16.37 -9.17
CA LEU A 28 0.37 -16.77 -8.35
C LEU A 28 0.20 -18.30 -8.21
N ASP A 29 1.07 -19.09 -8.84
CA ASP A 29 1.04 -20.55 -8.96
C ASP A 29 1.86 -21.26 -7.86
N HIS A 30 1.64 -20.87 -6.59
CA HIS A 30 2.27 -21.43 -5.38
C HIS A 30 3.72 -21.00 -5.09
N THR A 31 4.26 -20.02 -5.81
CA THR A 31 5.57 -19.47 -5.42
C THR A 31 5.41 -18.60 -4.18
N VAL A 32 6.14 -18.92 -3.10
CA VAL A 32 6.27 -17.99 -1.96
C VAL A 32 7.09 -16.80 -2.44
N PRO A 33 6.66 -15.54 -2.22
CA PRO A 33 7.51 -14.40 -2.53
C PRO A 33 8.84 -14.51 -1.77
N THR A 34 9.94 -14.44 -2.51
CA THR A 34 11.28 -14.57 -1.93
C THR A 34 11.61 -13.37 -1.05
N LEU A 35 12.64 -13.48 -0.19
CA LEU A 35 13.12 -12.33 0.57
C LEU A 35 13.53 -11.16 -0.36
N LEU A 36 14.10 -11.46 -1.53
CA LEU A 36 14.43 -10.45 -2.53
C LEU A 36 13.18 -9.71 -3.02
N SER A 37 12.09 -10.43 -3.28
CA SER A 37 10.78 -9.86 -3.66
C SER A 37 10.27 -8.86 -2.61
N TYR A 38 10.40 -9.21 -1.33
CA TYR A 38 10.01 -8.31 -0.22
C TYR A 38 10.94 -7.11 -0.08
N ILE A 39 12.26 -7.27 -0.23
CA ILE A 39 13.21 -6.15 -0.18
C ILE A 39 12.90 -5.14 -1.31
N VAL A 40 12.63 -5.63 -2.52
CA VAL A 40 12.23 -4.78 -3.64
C VAL A 40 10.92 -4.06 -3.32
N LEU A 41 9.92 -4.77 -2.79
CA LEU A 41 8.68 -4.13 -2.35
C LEU A 41 8.94 -3.04 -1.29
N TRP A 42 9.64 -3.34 -0.20
CA TRP A 42 9.89 -2.39 0.89
C TRP A 42 10.56 -1.12 0.37
N VAL A 43 11.67 -1.27 -0.36
CA VAL A 43 12.45 -0.12 -0.83
C VAL A 43 11.71 0.73 -1.86
N PHE A 44 11.06 0.10 -2.86
CA PHE A 44 10.42 0.85 -3.95
C PHE A 44 9.02 1.36 -3.60
N MET A 45 8.37 0.79 -2.59
CA MET A 45 7.07 1.31 -2.12
C MET A 45 7.23 2.61 -1.33
N ILE A 46 8.37 2.87 -0.68
CA ILE A 46 8.64 4.15 0.00
C ILE A 46 8.43 5.36 -0.94
N PRO A 47 9.17 5.51 -2.06
CA PRO A 47 8.99 6.65 -2.95
C PRO A 47 7.59 6.68 -3.59
N ALA A 48 7.00 5.52 -3.90
CA ALA A 48 5.65 5.44 -4.45
C ALA A 48 4.61 6.00 -3.46
N VAL A 49 4.62 5.52 -2.21
CA VAL A 49 3.70 5.97 -1.16
C VAL A 49 3.83 7.47 -0.95
N LEU A 50 5.05 7.99 -0.78
CA LEU A 50 5.26 9.42 -0.53
C LEU A 50 4.81 10.30 -1.71
N PHE A 51 5.11 9.87 -2.94
CA PHE A 51 4.70 10.60 -4.15
C PHE A 51 3.17 10.65 -4.29
N PHE A 52 2.49 9.52 -4.18
CA PHE A 52 1.03 9.49 -4.32
C PHE A 52 0.31 10.06 -3.09
N ALA A 53 0.92 10.04 -1.91
CA ALA A 53 0.37 10.67 -0.72
C ALA A 53 0.34 12.19 -0.90
N LYS A 54 1.37 12.77 -1.53
CA LYS A 54 1.39 14.20 -1.87
C LYS A 54 0.22 14.57 -2.80
N TRP A 55 -0.08 13.74 -3.79
CA TRP A 55 -1.27 13.91 -4.63
C TRP A 55 -2.57 13.77 -3.83
N TYR A 56 -2.68 12.77 -2.97
CA TYR A 56 -3.88 12.53 -2.17
C TYR A 56 -4.20 13.71 -1.25
N PHE A 57 -3.19 14.26 -0.57
CA PHE A 57 -3.31 15.38 0.37
C PHE A 57 -3.36 16.76 -0.30
N HIS A 58 -3.13 16.89 -1.60
CA HIS A 58 -3.18 18.20 -2.27
C HIS A 58 -4.48 19.01 -2.02
N PRO A 59 -5.69 18.42 -2.05
CA PRO A 59 -6.93 19.14 -1.77
C PRO A 59 -7.47 18.96 -0.34
N ILE A 60 -6.73 18.30 0.56
CA ILE A 60 -7.21 17.88 1.87
C ILE A 60 -6.18 18.26 2.92
N SER A 61 -6.60 18.89 4.02
CA SER A 61 -5.66 19.18 5.12
C SER A 61 -4.98 17.89 5.60
N PRO A 62 -3.66 17.77 5.44
CA PRO A 62 -2.92 16.61 5.90
C PRO A 62 -2.88 16.60 7.41
N THR A 63 -3.07 15.43 8.01
CA THR A 63 -2.84 15.20 9.44
C THR A 63 -2.35 13.78 9.62
N ALA A 64 -1.59 13.50 10.69
CA ALA A 64 -1.16 12.14 11.01
C ALA A 64 -2.35 11.16 11.11
N LYS A 65 -3.48 11.62 11.67
CA LYS A 65 -4.73 10.85 11.75
C LYS A 65 -5.28 10.52 10.35
N ALA A 66 -5.33 11.49 9.44
CA ALA A 66 -5.78 11.25 8.06
C ALA A 66 -4.83 10.30 7.31
N GLY A 67 -3.52 10.40 7.56
CA GLY A 67 -2.51 9.49 7.03
C GLY A 67 -2.66 8.06 7.54
N PHE A 68 -2.95 7.88 8.83
CA PHE A 68 -3.24 6.57 9.40
C PHE A 68 -4.46 5.91 8.72
N PHE A 69 -5.58 6.64 8.59
CA PHE A 69 -6.77 6.10 7.93
C PHE A 69 -6.56 5.83 6.43
N LEU A 70 -5.73 6.61 5.74
CA LEU A 70 -5.32 6.32 4.37
C LEU A 70 -4.58 4.99 4.28
N GLY A 71 -3.64 4.73 5.20
CA GLY A 71 -2.90 3.47 5.27
C GLY A 71 -3.81 2.28 5.55
N VAL A 72 -4.70 2.39 6.55
CA VAL A 72 -5.70 1.35 6.85
C VAL A 72 -6.58 1.05 5.63
N THR A 73 -7.09 2.10 4.97
CA THR A 73 -7.89 1.94 3.75
C THR A 73 -7.09 1.24 2.65
N THR A 74 -5.81 1.59 2.50
CA THR A 74 -4.91 0.97 1.51
C THR A 74 -4.71 -0.51 1.75
N LEU A 75 -4.46 -0.92 3.00
CA LEU A 75 -4.30 -2.33 3.37
C LEU A 75 -5.59 -3.12 3.17
N MET A 76 -6.74 -2.56 3.57
CA MET A 76 -8.04 -3.21 3.39
C MET A 76 -8.39 -3.39 1.90
N CYS A 77 -8.12 -2.38 1.07
CA CYS A 77 -8.28 -2.47 -0.37
C CYS A 77 -7.32 -3.49 -0.99
N GLY A 78 -6.06 -3.52 -0.56
CA GLY A 78 -5.08 -4.52 -1.02
C GLY A 78 -5.53 -5.95 -0.74
N PHE A 79 -5.98 -6.22 0.49
CA PHE A 79 -6.54 -7.52 0.88
C PHE A 79 -7.74 -7.94 0.02
N PHE A 80 -8.65 -6.98 -0.21
CA PHE A 80 -9.82 -7.22 -1.04
C PHE A 80 -9.42 -7.52 -2.50
N LEU A 81 -8.50 -6.73 -3.07
CA LEU A 81 -8.01 -6.93 -4.44
C LEU A 81 -7.27 -8.26 -4.59
N ASP A 82 -6.43 -8.65 -3.64
CA ASP A 82 -5.79 -9.97 -3.62
C ASP A 82 -6.82 -11.10 -3.63
N SER A 83 -7.88 -10.99 -2.82
CA SER A 83 -8.98 -11.97 -2.83
C SER A 83 -9.57 -12.13 -4.22
N VAL A 84 -9.88 -10.99 -4.85
CA VAL A 84 -10.51 -10.95 -6.18
C VAL A 84 -9.57 -11.54 -7.22
N ILE A 85 -8.28 -11.19 -7.20
CA ILE A 85 -7.29 -11.71 -8.14
C ILE A 85 -7.12 -13.22 -7.99
N VAL A 86 -7.04 -13.72 -6.76
CA VAL A 86 -6.90 -15.17 -6.51
C VAL A 86 -8.15 -15.92 -6.96
N ILE A 87 -9.35 -15.41 -6.70
CA ILE A 87 -10.60 -16.05 -7.14
C ILE A 87 -10.73 -16.06 -8.66
N LEU A 88 -10.34 -14.99 -9.34
CA LEU A 88 -10.51 -14.85 -10.79
C LEU A 88 -9.39 -15.49 -11.61
N PHE A 89 -8.16 -15.53 -11.09
CA PHE A 89 -6.97 -15.92 -11.84
C PHE A 89 -6.13 -17.01 -11.17
N GLY A 90 -6.42 -17.38 -9.92
CA GLY A 90 -5.78 -18.48 -9.21
C GLY A 90 -6.33 -19.82 -9.69
N ASN A 91 -5.77 -20.35 -10.78
CA ASN A 91 -6.24 -21.61 -11.36
C ASN A 91 -5.95 -22.83 -10.47
N ASP A 92 -4.85 -22.79 -9.70
CA ASP A 92 -4.35 -23.95 -8.96
C ASP A 92 -4.25 -23.73 -7.43
N ILE A 93 -4.52 -22.51 -6.95
CA ILE A 93 -4.41 -22.15 -5.52
C ILE A 93 -5.77 -21.77 -4.92
N ALA A 94 -6.15 -22.46 -3.84
CA ALA A 94 -7.30 -22.06 -3.05
C ALA A 94 -7.01 -20.76 -2.28
N LEU A 95 -8.04 -19.91 -2.11
CA LEU A 95 -7.92 -18.65 -1.37
C LEU A 95 -7.35 -18.84 0.05
N SER A 96 -7.73 -19.90 0.74
CA SER A 96 -7.21 -20.24 2.08
C SER A 96 -5.71 -20.55 2.06
N SER A 97 -5.24 -21.30 1.06
CA SER A 97 -3.81 -21.62 0.88
C SER A 97 -3.01 -20.37 0.56
N PHE A 98 -3.54 -19.49 -0.30
CA PHE A 98 -2.93 -18.21 -0.60
C PHE A 98 -2.75 -17.35 0.67
N TYR A 99 -3.79 -17.24 1.50
CA TYR A 99 -3.69 -16.51 2.75
C TYR A 99 -2.67 -17.09 3.72
N ALA A 100 -2.63 -18.41 3.88
CA ALA A 100 -1.62 -19.05 4.71
C ALA A 100 -0.20 -18.76 4.21
N LEU A 101 0.00 -18.74 2.89
CA LEU A 101 1.30 -18.55 2.26
C LEU A 101 1.80 -17.10 2.34
N VAL A 102 0.96 -16.14 1.97
CA VAL A 102 1.35 -14.73 1.83
C VAL A 102 1.09 -13.94 3.11
N TYR A 103 -0.07 -14.13 3.73
CA TYR A 103 -0.49 -13.39 4.93
C TYR A 103 -0.05 -14.07 6.23
N GLY A 104 0.39 -15.33 6.18
CA GLY A 104 1.08 -15.99 7.28
C GLY A 104 2.56 -15.62 7.39
N ASP A 105 3.12 -14.91 6.40
CA ASP A 105 4.53 -14.56 6.36
C ASP A 105 4.82 -13.28 7.14
N TRP A 106 5.78 -13.33 8.09
CA TRP A 106 6.25 -12.16 8.84
C TRP A 106 6.69 -11.00 7.94
N LYS A 107 7.20 -11.28 6.74
CA LYS A 107 7.65 -10.27 5.77
C LYS A 107 6.49 -9.41 5.27
N PHE A 108 5.30 -10.00 5.13
CA PHE A 108 4.10 -9.25 4.79
C PHE A 108 3.68 -8.31 5.92
N PHE A 109 3.78 -8.74 7.18
CA PHE A 109 3.45 -7.87 8.32
C PHE A 109 4.36 -6.65 8.41
N ILE A 110 5.66 -6.80 8.11
CA ILE A 110 6.58 -5.66 8.02
C ILE A 110 6.14 -4.70 6.92
N PHE A 111 5.81 -5.21 5.73
CA PHE A 111 5.31 -4.39 4.64
C PHE A 111 4.03 -3.64 5.04
N ALA A 112 3.09 -4.31 5.71
CA ALA A 112 1.85 -3.69 6.17
C ALA A 112 2.10 -2.56 7.19
N ILE A 113 3.01 -2.77 8.15
CA ILE A 113 3.42 -1.75 9.12
C ILE A 113 4.10 -0.58 8.40
N GLU A 114 4.98 -0.86 7.45
CA GLU A 114 5.64 0.16 6.64
C GLU A 114 4.64 1.05 5.90
N ILE A 115 3.63 0.48 5.24
CA ILE A 115 2.57 1.26 4.58
C ILE A 115 1.86 2.17 5.58
N LEU A 116 1.49 1.67 6.77
CA LEU A 116 0.84 2.48 7.80
C LEU A 116 1.73 3.63 8.29
N LEU A 117 3.01 3.34 8.55
CA LEU A 117 3.96 4.34 9.02
C LEU A 117 4.24 5.40 7.96
N LEU A 118 4.42 5.00 6.69
CA LEU A 118 4.68 5.93 5.60
C LEU A 118 3.48 6.84 5.32
N THR A 119 2.25 6.31 5.32
CA THR A 119 1.07 7.15 5.10
C THR A 119 0.81 8.07 6.29
N MET A 120 1.04 7.60 7.52
CA MET A 120 0.97 8.43 8.73
C MET A 120 2.02 9.53 8.73
N TYR A 121 3.27 9.19 8.38
CA TYR A 121 4.38 10.13 8.25
C TYR A 121 4.10 11.17 7.16
N ALA A 122 3.63 10.76 5.98
CA ALA A 122 3.22 11.69 4.93
C ALA A 122 2.11 12.64 5.40
N GLY A 123 1.14 12.13 6.18
CA GLY A 123 0.10 12.95 6.77
C GLY A 123 0.64 13.96 7.79
N TYR A 124 1.73 13.66 8.50
CA TYR A 124 2.40 14.58 9.42
C TYR A 124 3.30 15.59 8.70
N GLU A 125 4.16 15.12 7.79
CA GLU A 125 5.14 15.93 7.05
C GLU A 125 4.45 16.97 6.16
N PHE A 126 3.35 16.60 5.52
CA PHE A 126 2.63 17.55 4.69
C PHE A 126 1.82 18.53 5.53
N ASP A 127 1.39 18.17 6.75
CA ASP A 127 0.66 19.08 7.66
C ASP A 127 1.50 20.33 7.97
N THR A 128 2.77 20.15 8.32
CA THR A 128 3.69 21.26 8.58
C THR A 128 3.92 22.12 7.33
N THR A 129 4.01 21.48 6.16
CA THR A 129 4.23 22.16 4.87
C THR A 129 3.04 23.03 4.46
N TYR A 130 1.82 22.51 4.53
CA TYR A 130 0.62 23.26 4.12
C TYR A 130 0.16 24.28 5.16
N THR A 131 0.37 24.00 6.46
CA THR A 131 0.04 24.95 7.54
C THR A 131 0.96 26.17 7.52
N ALA A 132 2.25 26.00 7.17
CA ALA A 132 3.18 27.12 7.01
C ALA A 132 2.86 28.03 5.81
N ILE A 133 2.26 27.48 4.74
CA ILE A 133 1.83 28.28 3.58
C ILE A 133 0.52 29.03 3.87
N ALA A 134 -0.38 28.43 4.65
CA ALA A 134 -1.66 29.04 5.00
C ALA A 134 -1.52 30.25 5.94
N SER A 135 -0.47 30.30 6.78
CA SER A 135 -0.21 31.42 7.69
C SER A 135 0.48 32.63 7.04
N GLN A 136 0.85 32.54 5.76
CA GLN A 136 1.44 33.64 4.99
C GLN A 136 0.44 34.35 4.06
N LYS A 137 -0.85 34.01 4.14
CA LYS A 137 -1.95 34.70 3.46
C LYS A 137 -2.83 35.43 4.47
#